data_AF-A0AAX6DPF1-F1
#
_entry.id   AF-A0AAX6DPF1-F1
#
_cell.length_a   1.000
_cell.length_b   1.000
_cell.length_c   1.000
_cell.angle_alpha   90.00
_cell.angle_beta   90.00
_cell.angle_gamma   90.00
#
_symmetry.space_group_name_H-M   'P 1'
#
loop_
_entity.id
_entity.type
_entity.pdbx_description
1 polymer ?
#
loop_
_entity_poly.entity_id
_entity_poly.type
_entity_poly.pdbx_seq_one_letter_code
_entity_poly.pdbx_strand_id
1 'polypeptide(L)'
;MQQLLIECPSIYELMASPIFSWENNPLLQIWRGKHDDSSKLSTLLESYNLTEMLPLMKEALSSNMVEVDGKKIHLPLNLEILKWANKTREILSRAMVPATVKFYNIYGTHNDTPHSVCYGTERTPIADLKQLLSAQPKYLYVNGDGTVPVESAKADGLEAVARVGVAANHRGIICDHHVFRILKHWLKAGEPDPFYNPLNDYVILPTASEVEKHWEKGMQVTTLKEEWDVLSPDTDANDDDSTDNLAMVGTVSVASVGKEQPLVSAQATILVHQHIEGMKHVEVRASRITMGT
;
A
#
# COMPACT_ATOMS: atom_id res chain seq x y z
N MET A 1 -18.49 8.14 -6.75
CA MET A 1 -17.90 6.82 -7.06
C MET A 1 -18.95 5.72 -7.26
N GLN A 2 -20.07 5.71 -6.52
CA GLN A 2 -21.14 4.71 -6.68
C GLN A 2 -21.79 4.68 -8.08
N GLN A 3 -21.94 5.83 -8.74
CA GLN A 3 -22.42 5.89 -10.13
C GLN A 3 -21.44 5.28 -11.14
N LEU A 4 -20.12 5.43 -10.90
CA LEU A 4 -19.09 4.86 -11.76
C LEU A 4 -19.02 3.32 -11.65
N LEU A 5 -19.28 2.75 -10.46
CA LEU A 5 -19.41 1.30 -10.22
C LEU A 5 -20.52 0.64 -11.06
N ILE A 6 -21.39 1.42 -11.70
CA ILE A 6 -22.55 0.89 -12.40
C ILE A 6 -22.47 1.12 -13.91
N GLU A 7 -21.82 2.21 -14.32
CA GLU A 7 -21.67 2.58 -15.72
C GLU A 7 -20.36 2.08 -16.36
N CYS A 8 -19.35 1.71 -15.55
CA CYS A 8 -18.03 1.35 -16.06
C CYS A 8 -17.59 -0.06 -15.64
N PRO A 9 -17.57 -1.04 -16.58
CA PRO A 9 -17.11 -2.40 -16.30
C PRO A 9 -15.69 -2.48 -15.72
N SER A 10 -14.81 -1.55 -16.07
CA SER A 10 -13.41 -1.55 -15.60
C SER A 10 -13.29 -1.36 -14.09
N ILE A 11 -14.26 -0.68 -13.44
CA ILE A 11 -14.20 -0.54 -11.99
C ILE A 11 -14.39 -1.87 -11.28
N TYR A 12 -15.23 -2.77 -11.82
CA TYR A 12 -15.35 -4.12 -11.26
C TYR A 12 -14.03 -4.87 -11.31
N GLU A 13 -13.21 -4.66 -12.34
CA GLU A 13 -11.88 -5.27 -12.49
C GLU A 13 -10.85 -4.66 -11.54
N LEU A 14 -10.95 -3.35 -11.29
CA LEU A 14 -10.09 -2.59 -10.38
C LEU A 14 -10.48 -2.71 -8.89
N MET A 15 -11.60 -3.36 -8.57
CA MET A 15 -11.92 -3.70 -7.18
C MET A 15 -10.83 -4.55 -6.55
N ALA A 16 -10.64 -4.37 -5.24
CA ALA A 16 -9.70 -5.16 -4.45
C ALA A 16 -9.88 -6.67 -4.70
N SER A 17 -8.78 -7.33 -5.02
CA SER A 17 -8.79 -8.73 -5.42
C SER A 17 -9.06 -9.63 -4.20
N PRO A 18 -10.08 -10.52 -4.25
CA PRO A 18 -10.37 -11.44 -3.14
C PRO A 18 -9.34 -12.58 -3.03
N ILE A 19 -8.50 -12.76 -4.04
CA ILE A 19 -7.42 -13.78 -4.06
C ILE A 19 -6.06 -13.20 -3.66
N PHE A 20 -5.97 -11.88 -3.46
CA PHE A 20 -4.75 -11.26 -2.99
C PHE A 20 -4.69 -11.32 -1.46
N SER A 21 -3.55 -11.74 -0.92
CA SER A 21 -3.31 -11.79 0.52
C SER A 21 -2.74 -10.47 0.99
N TRP A 22 -3.61 -9.61 1.49
CA TRP A 22 -3.20 -8.36 2.12
C TRP A 22 -2.51 -8.62 3.46
N GLU A 23 -1.45 -7.88 3.76
CA GLU A 23 -0.83 -7.81 5.09
C GLU A 23 -1.88 -7.33 6.12
N ASN A 24 -2.63 -6.29 5.74
CA ASN A 24 -3.78 -5.82 6.48
C ASN A 24 -5.01 -5.85 5.56
N ASN A 25 -6.00 -6.69 5.85
CA ASN A 25 -7.19 -6.79 4.99
C ASN A 25 -8.00 -5.49 5.05
N PRO A 26 -8.38 -4.89 3.90
CA PRO A 26 -9.25 -3.73 3.89
C PRO A 26 -10.67 -4.14 4.32
N LEU A 27 -11.29 -3.28 5.13
CA LEU A 27 -12.56 -3.55 5.78
C LEU A 27 -13.61 -2.53 5.39
N LEU A 28 -14.85 -3.00 5.24
CA LEU A 28 -16.05 -2.18 5.31
C LEU A 28 -16.57 -2.23 6.75
N GLN A 29 -16.64 -1.09 7.41
CA GLN A 29 -17.15 -0.97 8.77
C GLN A 29 -18.44 -0.16 8.79
N ILE A 30 -19.41 -0.58 9.58
CA ILE A 30 -20.72 0.07 9.66
C ILE A 30 -21.16 0.12 11.12
N TRP A 31 -21.43 1.31 11.63
CA TRP A 31 -22.16 1.46 12.90
C TRP A 31 -23.62 1.12 12.67
N ARG A 32 -24.14 0.09 13.34
CA ARG A 32 -25.52 -0.40 13.24
C ARG A 32 -26.27 -0.22 14.54
N GLY A 33 -27.53 0.16 14.45
CA GLY A 33 -28.44 0.18 15.59
C GLY A 33 -29.08 -1.19 15.80
N LYS A 34 -29.06 -1.68 17.03
CA LYS A 34 -29.88 -2.81 17.48
C LYS A 34 -31.01 -2.29 18.35
N HIS A 35 -32.20 -2.79 18.09
CA HIS A 35 -33.30 -2.71 19.04
C HIS A 35 -33.16 -3.90 20.00
N ASP A 36 -32.75 -3.64 21.23
CA ASP A 36 -32.96 -4.60 22.31
C ASP A 36 -34.40 -4.49 22.82
N ASP A 37 -34.96 -5.61 23.30
CA ASP A 37 -36.30 -5.71 23.91
C ASP A 37 -36.52 -4.74 25.08
N SER A 38 -35.45 -4.10 25.58
CA SER A 38 -35.46 -3.13 26.67
C SER A 38 -35.63 -1.67 26.26
N SER A 39 -36.03 -1.36 25.01
CA SER A 39 -36.20 0.01 24.47
C SER A 39 -34.93 0.87 24.43
N LYS A 40 -33.78 0.35 24.86
CA LYS A 40 -32.48 1.02 24.76
C LYS A 40 -31.88 0.71 23.39
N LEU A 41 -31.59 1.75 22.62
CA LEU A 41 -30.89 1.63 21.34
C LEU A 41 -29.43 1.28 21.65
N SER A 42 -29.01 0.05 21.36
CA SER A 42 -27.63 -0.38 21.47
C SER A 42 -26.97 -0.26 20.11
N THR A 43 -25.77 0.32 20.03
CA THR A 43 -25.04 0.50 18.77
C THR A 43 -23.82 -0.40 18.72
N LEU A 44 -23.60 -1.04 17.57
CA LEU A 44 -22.50 -1.97 17.34
C LEU A 44 -21.74 -1.57 16.09
N LEU A 45 -20.41 -1.56 16.15
CA LEU A 45 -19.56 -1.47 14.97
C LEU A 45 -19.40 -2.86 14.36
N GLU A 46 -20.05 -3.08 13.22
CA GLU A 46 -19.87 -4.29 12.42
C GLU A 46 -18.71 -4.07 11.45
N SER A 47 -17.89 -5.09 11.23
CA SER A 47 -16.74 -5.06 10.32
C SER A 47 -16.81 -6.24 9.36
N TYR A 48 -16.66 -5.96 8.08
CA TYR A 48 -16.88 -6.88 6.99
C TYR A 48 -15.63 -6.94 6.10
N ASN A 49 -15.15 -8.14 5.83
CA ASN A 49 -14.08 -8.36 4.86
C ASN A 49 -14.60 -8.34 3.40
N LEU A 50 -13.69 -8.47 2.42
CA LEU A 50 -14.07 -8.44 0.98
C LEU A 50 -15.15 -9.48 0.61
N THR A 51 -15.08 -10.68 1.17
CA THR A 51 -16.01 -11.77 0.85
C THR A 51 -17.39 -11.50 1.44
N GLU A 52 -17.45 -10.90 2.63
CA GLU A 52 -18.68 -10.54 3.34
C GLU A 52 -19.32 -9.24 2.81
N MET A 53 -18.56 -8.41 2.10
CA MET A 53 -19.03 -7.13 1.56
C MET A 53 -20.03 -7.30 0.41
N LEU A 54 -19.95 -8.37 -0.37
CA LEU A 54 -20.76 -8.52 -1.58
C LEU A 54 -22.28 -8.56 -1.30
N PRO A 55 -22.80 -9.36 -0.34
CA PRO A 55 -24.20 -9.31 0.05
C PRO A 55 -24.66 -7.91 0.48
N LEU A 56 -23.84 -7.20 1.26
CA LEU A 56 -24.15 -5.83 1.72
C LEU A 56 -24.27 -4.85 0.56
N MET A 57 -23.31 -4.86 -0.37
CA MET A 57 -23.35 -3.97 -1.54
C MET A 57 -24.55 -4.27 -2.43
N LYS A 58 -24.89 -5.56 -2.60
CA LYS A 58 -26.07 -5.97 -3.37
C LYS A 58 -27.35 -5.39 -2.77
N GLU A 59 -27.48 -5.41 -1.44
CA GLU A 59 -28.62 -4.85 -0.74
C GLU A 59 -28.63 -3.31 -0.80
N ALA A 60 -27.49 -2.67 -0.47
CA ALA A 60 -27.35 -1.22 -0.48
C ALA A 60 -27.67 -0.61 -1.86
N LEU A 61 -27.24 -1.27 -2.94
CA LEU A 61 -27.46 -0.84 -4.33
C LEU A 61 -28.75 -1.41 -4.94
N SER A 62 -29.55 -2.16 -4.19
CA SER A 62 -30.72 -2.89 -4.72
C SER A 62 -31.78 -1.99 -5.36
N SER A 63 -31.90 -0.75 -4.92
CA SER A 63 -32.85 0.25 -5.43
C SER A 63 -32.16 1.41 -6.15
N ASN A 64 -30.90 1.24 -6.56
CA ASN A 64 -30.16 2.30 -7.22
C ASN A 64 -30.76 2.57 -8.62
N MET A 65 -30.96 3.85 -8.93
CA MET A 65 -31.56 4.31 -10.18
C MET A 65 -30.87 5.58 -10.66
N VAL A 66 -30.77 5.74 -11.99
CA VAL A 66 -30.32 6.98 -12.63
C VAL A 66 -31.45 7.54 -13.48
N GLU A 67 -31.63 8.86 -13.47
CA GLU A 67 -32.60 9.55 -14.31
C GLU A 67 -31.94 10.06 -15.59
N VAL A 68 -32.42 9.62 -16.74
CA VAL A 68 -31.96 10.02 -18.08
C VAL A 68 -33.17 10.41 -18.90
N ASP A 69 -33.22 11.65 -19.39
CA ASP A 69 -34.34 12.21 -20.18
C ASP A 69 -35.72 12.00 -19.51
N GLY A 70 -35.80 12.17 -18.19
CA GLY A 70 -37.01 11.97 -17.39
C GLY A 70 -37.41 10.50 -17.21
N LYS A 71 -36.63 9.54 -17.71
CA LYS A 71 -36.81 8.10 -17.48
C LYS A 71 -35.91 7.63 -16.35
N LYS A 72 -36.49 6.91 -15.39
CA LYS A 72 -35.74 6.23 -14.33
C LYS A 72 -35.24 4.88 -14.83
N ILE A 73 -33.93 4.70 -14.86
CA ILE A 73 -33.26 3.47 -15.26
C ILE A 73 -32.74 2.78 -14.01
N HIS A 74 -33.18 1.55 -13.77
CA HIS A 74 -32.75 0.75 -12.63
C HIS A 74 -31.35 0.18 -12.88
N LEU A 75 -30.45 0.42 -11.94
CA LEU A 75 -29.02 0.23 -12.11
C LEU A 75 -28.41 -0.31 -10.81
N PRO A 76 -28.72 -1.58 -10.45
CA PRO A 76 -28.18 -2.20 -9.24
C PRO A 76 -26.76 -2.73 -9.49
N LEU A 77 -26.14 -3.29 -8.44
CA LEU A 77 -24.86 -3.99 -8.58
C LEU A 77 -24.94 -5.09 -9.65
N ASN A 78 -24.07 -5.04 -10.66
CA ASN A 78 -24.08 -5.97 -11.77
C ASN A 78 -23.24 -7.22 -11.47
N LEU A 79 -23.91 -8.31 -11.09
CA LEU A 79 -23.25 -9.56 -10.71
C LEU A 79 -22.61 -10.29 -11.90
N GLU A 80 -23.12 -10.11 -13.12
CA GLU A 80 -22.52 -10.73 -14.31
C GLU A 80 -21.18 -10.06 -14.66
N ILE A 81 -21.11 -8.72 -14.61
CA ILE A 81 -19.84 -8.00 -14.77
C ILE A 81 -18.87 -8.36 -13.65
N LEU A 82 -19.33 -8.42 -12.40
CA LEU A 82 -18.48 -8.84 -11.28
C LEU A 82 -17.90 -10.25 -11.48
N LYS A 83 -18.71 -11.19 -11.99
CA LYS A 83 -18.25 -12.54 -12.33
C LYS A 83 -17.17 -12.52 -13.40
N TRP A 84 -17.33 -11.70 -14.44
CA TRP A 84 -16.31 -11.54 -15.49
C TRP A 84 -15.03 -10.92 -14.93
N ALA A 85 -15.15 -9.87 -14.11
CA ALA A 85 -14.02 -9.22 -13.47
C ALA A 85 -13.23 -10.17 -12.54
N ASN A 86 -13.93 -11.04 -11.80
CA ASN A 86 -13.28 -12.08 -11.02
C ASN A 86 -12.49 -13.05 -11.92
N LYS A 87 -13.01 -13.39 -13.10
CA LYS A 87 -12.29 -14.24 -14.04
C LYS A 87 -11.07 -13.53 -14.63
N THR A 88 -11.19 -12.24 -14.96
CA THR A 88 -10.05 -11.41 -15.38
C THR A 88 -8.95 -11.42 -14.32
N ARG A 89 -9.28 -11.18 -13.04
CA ARG A 89 -8.31 -11.23 -11.93
C ARG A 89 -7.63 -12.59 -11.79
N GLU A 90 -8.37 -13.70 -11.92
CA GLU A 90 -7.79 -15.05 -11.86
C GLU A 90 -6.79 -15.32 -13.00
N ILE A 91 -7.07 -14.79 -14.19
CA ILE A 91 -6.16 -14.91 -15.35
C ILE A 91 -4.92 -14.06 -15.10
N LEU A 92 -5.09 -12.80 -14.67
CA LEU A 92 -3.98 -11.88 -14.41
C LEU A 92 -3.09 -12.36 -13.26
N SER A 93 -3.64 -12.97 -12.21
CA SER A 93 -2.84 -13.49 -11.08
C SER A 93 -1.95 -14.68 -11.44
N ARG A 94 -2.15 -15.28 -12.62
CA ARG A 94 -1.33 -16.37 -13.16
C ARG A 94 -0.52 -15.94 -14.37
N ALA A 95 -0.61 -14.68 -14.78
CA ALA A 95 0.12 -14.17 -15.92
C ALA A 95 1.61 -14.20 -15.62
N MET A 96 2.39 -14.62 -16.61
CA MET A 96 3.85 -14.62 -16.56
C MET A 96 4.38 -13.81 -17.73
N VAL A 97 5.42 -13.04 -17.47
CA VAL A 97 6.17 -12.34 -18.51
C VAL A 97 7.24 -13.31 -19.07
N PRO A 98 7.42 -13.43 -20.40
CA PRO A 98 8.48 -14.25 -20.97
C PRO A 98 9.86 -13.81 -20.45
N ALA A 99 10.77 -14.76 -20.22
CA ALA A 99 12.11 -14.47 -19.70
C ALA A 99 12.95 -13.52 -20.60
N THR A 100 12.56 -13.37 -21.87
CA THR A 100 13.18 -12.43 -22.81
C THR A 100 12.73 -10.98 -22.62
N VAL A 101 11.67 -10.75 -21.85
CA VAL A 101 11.09 -9.43 -21.58
C VAL A 101 11.45 -9.01 -20.17
N LYS A 102 12.03 -7.81 -20.05
CA LYS A 102 12.34 -7.21 -18.76
C LYS A 102 11.12 -6.45 -18.24
N PHE A 103 10.71 -6.75 -17.02
CA PHE A 103 9.65 -6.02 -16.34
C PHE A 103 10.23 -4.96 -15.41
N TYR A 104 9.61 -3.79 -15.37
CA TYR A 104 9.98 -2.67 -14.51
C TYR A 104 8.71 -2.07 -13.92
N ASN A 105 8.75 -1.66 -12.64
CA ASN A 105 7.60 -1.11 -11.93
C ASN A 105 7.95 0.26 -11.33
N ILE A 106 7.15 1.29 -11.63
CA ILE A 106 7.20 2.59 -10.98
C ILE A 106 5.84 2.81 -10.33
N TYR A 107 5.83 3.11 -9.03
CA TYR A 107 4.61 3.30 -8.25
C TYR A 107 4.70 4.53 -7.35
N GLY A 108 3.56 5.13 -7.02
CA GLY A 108 3.51 6.28 -6.13
C GLY A 108 3.50 5.87 -4.66
N THR A 109 3.97 6.78 -3.82
CA THR A 109 4.20 6.60 -2.39
C THR A 109 3.98 7.94 -1.65
N HIS A 110 4.00 7.91 -0.33
CA HIS A 110 3.95 9.08 0.56
C HIS A 110 2.69 9.92 0.44
N ASN A 111 1.58 9.33 -0.01
CA ASN A 111 0.26 9.94 0.01
C ASN A 111 -0.72 9.06 0.79
N ASP A 112 -1.52 9.70 1.65
CA ASP A 112 -2.59 9.03 2.38
C ASP A 112 -3.58 8.41 1.41
N THR A 113 -3.63 7.08 1.39
CA THR A 113 -4.43 6.31 0.42
C THR A 113 -5.54 5.56 1.13
N PRO A 114 -6.82 5.78 0.76
CA PRO A 114 -7.95 5.09 1.37
C PRO A 114 -7.79 3.56 1.27
N HIS A 115 -7.91 2.90 2.41
CA HIS A 115 -7.75 1.45 2.53
C HIS A 115 -9.01 0.78 3.07
N SER A 116 -9.47 1.22 4.24
CA SER A 116 -10.73 0.76 4.84
C SER A 116 -11.70 1.93 4.95
N VAL A 117 -13.00 1.63 5.02
CA VAL A 117 -14.05 2.65 5.09
C VAL A 117 -15.03 2.32 6.20
N CYS A 118 -15.43 3.35 6.95
CA CYS A 118 -16.39 3.27 8.04
C CYS A 118 -17.58 4.20 7.77
N TYR A 119 -18.81 3.69 7.93
CA TYR A 119 -20.04 4.46 7.78
C TYR A 119 -20.81 4.56 9.10
N GLY A 120 -21.42 5.72 9.33
CA GLY A 120 -22.15 6.04 10.56
C GLY A 120 -21.24 6.33 11.75
N THR A 121 -21.85 6.58 12.90
CA THR A 121 -21.17 6.74 14.19
C THR A 121 -21.97 6.08 15.29
N GLU A 122 -21.40 5.95 16.49
CA GLU A 122 -22.13 5.49 17.68
C GLU A 122 -23.39 6.35 17.96
N ARG A 123 -23.36 7.65 17.65
CA ARG A 123 -24.50 8.55 17.87
C ARG A 123 -25.49 8.55 16.70
N THR A 124 -25.03 8.20 15.51
CA THR A 124 -25.80 8.22 14.25
C THR A 124 -25.54 6.93 13.48
N PRO A 125 -26.04 5.78 13.96
CA PRO A 125 -25.84 4.50 13.29
C PRO A 125 -26.67 4.42 11.99
N ILE A 126 -26.24 3.56 11.08
CA ILE A 126 -26.93 3.23 9.84
C ILE A 126 -28.04 2.22 10.14
N ALA A 127 -29.30 2.64 9.96
CA ALA A 127 -30.47 1.77 10.20
C ALA A 127 -30.78 0.89 8.98
N ASP A 128 -30.80 1.48 7.78
CA ASP A 128 -31.02 0.80 6.50
C ASP A 128 -29.74 0.87 5.67
N LEU A 129 -29.29 -0.26 5.09
CA LEU A 129 -28.09 -0.31 4.25
C LEU A 129 -28.18 0.58 3.01
N LYS A 130 -29.39 0.92 2.53
CA LYS A 130 -29.58 1.90 1.46
C LYS A 130 -29.10 3.30 1.84
N GLN A 131 -29.05 3.62 3.13
CA GLN A 131 -28.50 4.90 3.62
C GLN A 131 -27.00 5.01 3.37
N LEU A 132 -26.28 3.91 3.16
CA LEU A 132 -24.85 3.92 2.81
C LEU A 132 -24.57 4.74 1.54
N LEU A 133 -25.55 4.83 0.62
CA LEU A 133 -25.39 5.61 -0.61
C LEU A 133 -25.32 7.12 -0.36
N SER A 134 -25.95 7.58 0.72
CA SER A 134 -26.00 8.99 1.13
C SER A 134 -25.13 9.31 2.35
N ALA A 135 -24.65 8.28 3.06
CA ALA A 135 -23.87 8.45 4.28
C ALA A 135 -22.45 8.93 3.96
N GLN A 136 -21.94 9.86 4.78
CA GLN A 136 -20.56 10.32 4.66
C GLN A 136 -19.60 9.22 5.14
N PRO A 137 -18.67 8.75 4.29
CA PRO A 137 -17.68 7.78 4.69
C PRO A 137 -16.57 8.42 5.53
N LYS A 138 -16.03 7.67 6.49
CA LYS A 138 -14.75 7.94 7.14
C LYS A 138 -13.74 6.88 6.67
N TYR A 139 -12.63 7.32 6.09
CA TYR A 139 -11.59 6.41 5.60
C TYR A 139 -10.48 6.21 6.64
N LEU A 140 -9.92 5.01 6.63
CA LEU A 140 -8.62 4.68 7.21
C LEU A 140 -7.61 4.62 6.06
N TYR A 141 -6.45 5.24 6.27
CA TYR A 141 -5.46 5.46 5.24
C TYR A 141 -4.21 4.62 5.47
N VAL A 142 -3.57 4.23 4.36
CA VAL A 142 -2.25 3.60 4.33
C VAL A 142 -1.37 4.36 3.34
N ASN A 143 -0.07 4.04 3.33
CA ASN A 143 0.85 4.60 2.36
C ASN A 143 0.48 4.17 0.92
N GLY A 144 0.52 5.11 -0.03
CA GLY A 144 0.26 4.89 -1.44
C GLY A 144 0.40 6.16 -2.24
N ASP A 145 -0.30 6.24 -3.37
CA ASP A 145 -0.31 7.39 -4.28
C ASP A 145 -1.58 8.26 -4.14
N GLY A 146 -2.35 8.07 -3.07
CA GLY A 146 -3.64 8.71 -2.84
C GLY A 146 -4.81 7.98 -3.53
N THR A 147 -4.53 6.94 -4.33
CA THR A 147 -5.55 6.09 -4.97
C THR A 147 -5.25 4.60 -4.80
N VAL A 148 -4.01 4.18 -5.07
CA VAL A 148 -3.54 2.79 -5.03
C VAL A 148 -2.57 2.63 -3.85
N PRO A 149 -2.84 1.72 -2.90
CA PRO A 149 -1.91 1.41 -1.81
C PRO A 149 -0.56 0.89 -2.34
N VAL A 150 0.54 1.20 -1.66
CA VAL A 150 1.89 0.70 -2.03
C VAL A 150 1.91 -0.82 -2.12
N GLU A 151 1.26 -1.49 -1.18
CA GLU A 151 1.17 -2.95 -1.15
C GLU A 151 0.57 -3.50 -2.45
N SER A 152 -0.55 -2.92 -2.90
CA SER A 152 -1.21 -3.31 -4.15
C SER A 152 -0.35 -2.96 -5.37
N ALA A 153 0.35 -1.84 -5.37
CA ALA A 153 1.20 -1.43 -6.49
C ALA A 153 2.42 -2.34 -6.67
N LYS A 154 2.87 -2.99 -5.60
CA LYS A 154 3.96 -3.99 -5.61
C LYS A 154 3.47 -5.42 -5.83
N ALA A 155 2.16 -5.66 -5.81
CA ALA A 155 1.54 -6.99 -5.92
C ALA A 155 1.48 -7.52 -7.37
N ASP A 156 2.43 -7.14 -8.22
CA ASP A 156 2.45 -7.53 -9.63
C ASP A 156 2.72 -9.04 -9.84
N GLY A 157 3.40 -9.69 -8.89
CA GLY A 157 3.73 -11.13 -8.96
C GLY A 157 4.77 -11.49 -10.03
N LEU A 158 5.39 -10.49 -10.67
CA LEU A 158 6.35 -10.63 -11.75
C LEU A 158 7.79 -10.51 -11.23
N GLU A 159 8.75 -11.02 -12.01
CA GLU A 159 10.17 -10.83 -11.71
C GLU A 159 10.62 -9.48 -12.30
N ALA A 160 10.60 -8.44 -11.47
CA ALA A 160 10.99 -7.10 -11.90
C ALA A 160 12.52 -6.94 -11.88
N VAL A 161 13.05 -6.30 -12.92
CA VAL A 161 14.44 -5.82 -12.94
C VAL A 161 14.63 -4.69 -11.94
N ALA A 162 13.61 -3.84 -11.78
CA ALA A 162 13.57 -2.80 -10.77
C ALA A 162 12.13 -2.46 -10.37
N ARG A 163 11.95 -2.08 -9.11
CA ARG A 163 10.75 -1.43 -8.61
C ARG A 163 11.17 -0.11 -7.96
N VAL A 164 10.53 0.99 -8.29
CA VAL A 164 10.87 2.32 -7.76
C VAL A 164 9.62 3.02 -7.24
N GLY A 165 9.65 3.36 -5.95
CA GLY A 165 8.63 4.20 -5.32
C GLY A 165 8.96 5.67 -5.53
N VAL A 166 7.98 6.45 -6.01
CA VAL A 166 8.11 7.90 -6.22
C VAL A 166 7.14 8.61 -5.29
N ALA A 167 7.60 9.65 -4.60
CA ALA A 167 6.78 10.45 -3.69
C ALA A 167 5.83 11.39 -4.47
N ALA A 168 4.86 10.80 -5.14
CA ALA A 168 3.90 11.51 -5.98
C ALA A 168 2.51 10.87 -5.86
N ASN A 169 1.47 11.69 -6.00
CA ASN A 169 0.11 11.18 -6.11
C ASN A 169 -0.11 10.48 -7.46
N HIS A 170 -1.22 9.74 -7.59
CA HIS A 170 -1.54 8.86 -8.72
C HIS A 170 -1.34 9.51 -10.10
N ARG A 171 -1.80 10.76 -10.26
CA ARG A 171 -1.62 11.53 -11.51
C ARG A 171 -0.28 12.27 -11.55
N GLY A 172 0.30 12.57 -10.40
CA GLY A 172 1.59 13.22 -10.26
C GLY A 172 2.73 12.36 -10.78
N ILE A 173 2.65 11.03 -10.69
CA ILE A 173 3.68 10.10 -11.19
C ILE A 173 4.05 10.41 -12.64
N ILE A 174 3.07 10.60 -13.53
CA ILE A 174 3.32 10.87 -14.96
C ILE A 174 3.81 12.28 -15.25
N CYS A 175 3.71 13.19 -14.27
CA CYS A 175 4.18 14.57 -14.38
C CYS A 175 5.53 14.79 -13.70
N ASP A 176 6.02 13.80 -12.95
CA ASP A 176 7.24 13.92 -12.17
C ASP A 176 8.48 13.83 -13.06
N HIS A 177 9.27 14.91 -13.09
CA HIS A 177 10.52 14.95 -13.85
C HIS A 177 11.49 13.82 -13.48
N HIS A 178 11.49 13.38 -12.21
CA HIS A 178 12.29 12.25 -11.75
C HIS A 178 11.88 10.94 -12.47
N VAL A 179 10.59 10.70 -12.67
CA VAL A 179 10.10 9.53 -13.43
C VAL A 179 10.65 9.54 -14.86
N PHE A 180 10.67 10.70 -15.52
CA PHE A 180 11.27 10.80 -16.86
C PHE A 180 12.77 10.51 -16.88
N ARG A 181 13.51 10.85 -15.81
CA ARG A 181 14.94 10.49 -15.70
C ARG A 181 15.14 8.99 -15.57
N ILE A 182 14.35 8.33 -14.71
CA ILE A 182 14.35 6.88 -14.56
C ILE A 182 14.05 6.20 -15.91
N LEU A 183 13.00 6.65 -16.60
CA LEU A 183 12.60 6.10 -17.89
C LEU A 183 13.69 6.27 -18.96
N LYS A 184 14.33 7.46 -19.05
CA LYS A 184 15.46 7.68 -19.97
C LYS A 184 16.61 6.71 -19.70
N HIS A 185 16.93 6.50 -18.43
CA HIS A 185 17.98 5.57 -18.02
C HIS A 185 17.63 4.12 -18.41
N TRP A 186 16.44 3.63 -18.04
CA TRP A 186 16.01 2.25 -18.35
C TRP A 186 15.90 1.99 -19.85
N LEU A 187 15.44 2.96 -20.63
CA LEU A 187 15.31 2.87 -22.09
C LEU A 187 16.62 3.15 -22.84
N LYS A 188 17.67 3.62 -22.16
CA LYS A 188 18.91 4.13 -22.78
C LYS A 188 18.62 5.20 -23.85
N ALA A 189 17.66 6.07 -23.57
CA ALA A 189 17.18 7.07 -24.51
C ALA A 189 18.00 8.36 -24.42
N GLY A 190 18.82 8.61 -25.44
CA GLY A 190 19.68 9.79 -25.53
C GLY A 190 20.90 9.73 -24.63
N GLU A 191 21.48 10.90 -24.34
CA GLU A 191 22.62 11.02 -23.44
C GLU A 191 22.23 10.72 -21.98
N PRO A 192 23.13 10.14 -21.17
CA PRO A 192 22.88 9.91 -19.75
C PRO A 192 22.42 11.19 -19.05
N ASP A 193 21.31 11.10 -18.30
CA ASP A 193 20.82 12.25 -17.54
C ASP A 193 21.81 12.53 -16.38
N PRO A 194 22.42 13.72 -16.31
CA PRO A 194 23.44 14.03 -15.32
C PRO A 194 22.90 14.07 -13.88
N PHE A 195 21.58 14.10 -13.72
CA PHE A 195 20.90 14.12 -12.44
C PHE A 195 20.27 12.78 -12.06
N TYR A 196 20.50 11.71 -12.84
CA TYR A 196 20.14 10.36 -12.44
C TYR A 196 21.09 9.85 -11.37
N ASN A 197 20.54 9.41 -10.23
CA ASN A 197 21.30 8.85 -9.12
C ASN A 197 20.89 7.39 -8.88
N PRO A 198 21.72 6.39 -9.22
CA PRO A 198 21.38 4.98 -9.02
C PRO A 198 21.24 4.55 -7.55
N LEU A 199 21.60 5.38 -6.57
CA LEU A 199 21.37 5.07 -5.15
C LEU A 199 20.01 5.57 -4.66
N ASN A 200 19.55 6.71 -5.16
CA ASN A 200 18.27 7.32 -4.76
C ASN A 200 17.12 6.92 -5.69
N ASP A 201 17.44 6.72 -6.97
CA ASP A 201 16.47 6.46 -8.05
C ASP A 201 16.33 4.95 -8.32
N TYR A 202 16.98 4.12 -7.50
CA TYR A 202 17.01 2.66 -7.59
C TYR A 202 16.87 2.02 -6.19
N VAL A 203 15.66 2.08 -5.62
CA VAL A 203 15.36 1.37 -4.36
C VAL A 203 14.48 0.16 -4.64
N ILE A 204 15.10 -0.99 -4.91
CA ILE A 204 14.40 -2.28 -4.98
C ILE A 204 14.16 -2.76 -3.55
N LEU A 205 12.96 -2.54 -3.02
CA LEU A 205 12.49 -3.32 -1.87
C LEU A 205 11.85 -4.60 -2.40
N PRO A 206 12.40 -5.79 -2.09
CA PRO A 206 11.78 -7.05 -2.51
C PRO A 206 10.33 -7.12 -2.01
N THR A 207 9.47 -7.73 -2.81
CA THR A 207 8.09 -8.06 -2.41
C THR A 207 8.10 -9.21 -1.40
N ALA A 208 7.06 -9.33 -0.56
CA ALA A 208 6.96 -10.44 0.40
C ALA A 208 7.10 -11.81 -0.29
N SER A 209 6.47 -11.97 -1.47
CA SER A 209 6.59 -13.20 -2.28
C SER A 209 8.02 -13.46 -2.80
N GLU A 210 8.78 -12.42 -3.14
CA GLU A 210 10.19 -12.58 -3.54
C GLU A 210 11.04 -13.00 -2.34
N VAL A 211 10.82 -12.41 -1.16
CA VAL A 211 11.51 -12.82 0.07
C VAL A 211 11.16 -14.28 0.43
N GLU A 212 9.90 -14.69 0.27
CA GLU A 212 9.45 -16.08 0.46
C GLU A 212 10.08 -17.07 -0.51
N LYS A 213 10.13 -16.75 -1.81
CA LYS A 213 10.85 -17.58 -2.80
C LYS A 213 12.35 -17.68 -2.48
N HIS A 214 12.95 -16.65 -1.88
CA HIS A 214 14.34 -16.70 -1.42
C HIS A 214 14.50 -17.60 -0.19
N TRP A 215 13.54 -17.61 0.75
CA TRP A 215 13.51 -18.56 1.87
C TRP A 215 13.40 -20.01 1.38
N GLU A 216 12.54 -20.29 0.39
CA GLU A 216 12.36 -21.63 -0.19
C GLU A 216 13.61 -22.13 -0.94
N LYS A 217 14.36 -21.23 -1.58
CA LYS A 217 15.63 -21.53 -2.27
C LYS A 217 16.83 -21.72 -1.32
N GLY A 218 16.58 -21.77 -0.01
CA GLY A 218 17.61 -22.07 1.00
C GLY A 218 18.39 -20.86 1.48
N MET A 219 17.95 -19.63 1.20
CA MET A 219 18.51 -18.43 1.81
C MET A 219 17.87 -18.25 3.20
N GLN A 220 18.46 -18.85 4.22
CA GLN A 220 18.10 -18.56 5.61
C GLN A 220 18.63 -17.16 5.95
N VAL A 221 17.75 -16.16 5.90
CA VAL A 221 17.97 -14.90 6.61
C VAL A 221 17.68 -15.18 8.08
N THR A 222 18.71 -15.58 8.83
CA THR A 222 18.58 -15.76 10.26
C THR A 222 18.67 -14.40 10.95
N THR A 223 17.52 -13.94 11.41
CA THR A 223 17.34 -12.87 12.40
C THR A 223 17.59 -11.45 11.89
N LEU A 224 16.51 -10.75 11.54
CA LEU A 224 16.47 -9.29 11.50
C LEU A 224 16.49 -8.82 12.96
N LYS A 225 17.68 -8.50 13.48
CA LYS A 225 17.83 -7.93 14.82
C LYS A 225 17.78 -6.41 14.68
N GLU A 226 16.64 -5.82 14.96
CA GLU A 226 16.48 -4.38 15.06
C GLU A 226 16.84 -3.94 16.49
N GLU A 227 17.93 -3.20 16.62
CA GLU A 227 18.29 -2.51 17.86
C GLU A 227 18.14 -1.00 17.62
N TRP A 228 17.35 -0.35 18.48
CA TRP A 228 17.06 1.08 18.42
C TRP A 228 17.62 1.75 19.68
N ASP A 229 18.57 2.66 19.50
CA ASP A 229 19.11 3.46 20.59
C ASP A 229 18.74 4.95 20.39
N VAL A 230 18.20 5.55 21.43
CA VAL A 230 17.96 7.00 21.48
C VAL A 230 19.19 7.65 22.10
N LEU A 231 20.01 8.26 21.26
CA LEU A 231 21.18 8.99 21.73
C LEU A 231 20.73 10.35 22.27
N SER A 232 20.84 10.52 23.59
CA SER A 232 20.73 11.83 24.24
C SER A 232 22.09 12.51 24.10
N PRO A 233 22.17 13.81 23.76
CA PRO A 233 23.45 14.51 23.82
C PRO A 233 23.92 14.57 25.30
N ASP A 234 25.10 14.02 25.58
CA ASP A 234 25.74 14.11 26.89
C ASP A 234 25.86 15.58 27.29
N THR A 235 25.20 15.95 28.39
CA THR A 235 25.18 17.32 28.88
C THR A 235 26.20 17.47 30.00
N ASP A 236 27.37 18.04 29.66
CA ASP A 236 28.20 18.73 30.64
C ASP A 236 27.88 20.23 30.55
N ALA A 237 27.31 20.74 31.65
CA ALA A 237 27.17 22.13 32.07
C ALA A 237 26.30 23.11 31.24
N ASN A 238 25.26 23.61 31.93
CA ASN A 238 24.63 24.94 31.86
C ASN A 238 24.66 25.68 30.52
N ASP A 239 23.52 25.74 29.82
CA ASP A 239 22.74 26.98 29.71
C ASP A 239 21.41 26.74 28.98
N ASP A 240 20.50 27.67 29.22
CA ASP A 240 19.12 27.76 28.76
C ASP A 240 18.98 27.74 27.22
N ASP A 241 17.84 27.21 26.75
CA ASP A 241 17.28 27.31 25.39
C ASP A 241 17.93 26.48 24.25
N SER A 242 17.48 25.23 24.08
CA SER A 242 17.29 24.60 22.76
C SER A 242 16.54 23.27 22.88
N THR A 243 15.23 23.31 22.65
CA THR A 243 14.46 22.11 22.31
C THR A 243 14.58 21.90 20.81
N ASP A 244 15.63 21.24 20.32
CA ASP A 244 15.59 20.55 19.02
C ASP A 244 16.85 19.71 18.75
N ASN A 245 16.63 18.57 18.10
CA ASN A 245 17.60 17.56 17.61
C ASN A 245 17.82 16.33 18.51
N LEU A 246 16.80 15.47 18.59
CA LEU A 246 16.99 14.06 18.97
C LEU A 246 17.22 13.23 17.70
N ALA A 247 18.43 12.70 17.51
CA ALA A 247 18.75 11.78 16.42
C ALA A 247 18.51 10.33 16.89
N MET A 248 17.66 9.57 16.18
CA MET A 248 17.48 8.15 16.44
C MET A 248 18.43 7.34 15.55
N VAL A 249 19.16 6.39 16.16
CA VAL A 249 20.07 5.50 15.42
C VAL A 249 19.56 4.07 15.56
N GLY A 250 19.28 3.43 14.43
CA GLY A 250 18.93 2.02 14.35
C GLY A 250 20.02 1.23 13.63
N THR A 251 20.29 0.00 14.03
CA THR A 251 21.18 -0.90 13.27
C THR A 251 20.39 -2.08 12.73
N VAL A 252 20.53 -2.36 11.44
CA VAL A 252 19.96 -3.52 10.76
C VAL A 252 21.09 -4.44 10.34
N SER A 253 21.05 -5.69 10.80
CA SER A 253 22.00 -6.73 10.39
C SER A 253 21.27 -7.84 9.66
N VAL A 254 21.83 -8.27 8.53
CA VAL A 254 21.36 -9.41 7.74
C VAL A 254 22.51 -10.38 7.55
N ALA A 255 22.31 -11.65 7.91
CA ALA A 255 23.25 -12.73 7.63
C ALA A 255 22.59 -13.78 6.75
N SER A 256 23.26 -14.18 5.67
CA SER A 256 22.82 -15.32 4.84
C SER A 256 23.67 -16.54 5.15
N VAL A 257 23.01 -17.65 5.52
CA VAL A 257 23.66 -18.96 5.66
C VAL A 257 23.23 -19.85 4.49
N GLY A 258 24.13 -20.04 3.52
CA GLY A 258 23.92 -21.01 2.44
C GLY A 258 24.51 -22.38 2.78
N LYS A 259 23.93 -23.47 2.28
CA LYS A 259 24.44 -24.84 2.51
C LYS A 259 25.84 -25.11 1.92
N GLU A 260 26.32 -24.28 0.99
CA GLU A 260 27.65 -24.42 0.35
C GLU A 260 28.34 -23.06 0.06
N GLN A 261 27.89 -21.95 0.65
CA GLN A 261 28.48 -20.63 0.43
C GLN A 261 28.99 -20.00 1.73
N PRO A 262 30.06 -19.20 1.67
CA PRO A 262 30.59 -18.50 2.83
C PRO A 262 29.54 -17.61 3.50
N LEU A 263 29.59 -17.52 4.84
CA LEU A 263 28.71 -16.64 5.61
C LEU A 263 28.91 -15.19 5.16
N VAL A 264 27.91 -14.60 4.50
CA VAL A 264 27.91 -13.17 4.18
C VAL A 264 27.02 -12.45 5.18
N SER A 265 27.60 -11.51 5.92
CA SER A 265 26.86 -10.60 6.79
C SER A 265 26.96 -9.17 6.29
N ALA A 266 25.83 -8.49 6.18
CA ALA A 266 25.74 -7.08 5.87
C ALA A 266 25.11 -6.35 7.05
N GLN A 267 25.72 -5.25 7.49
CA GLN A 267 25.23 -4.36 8.52
C GLN A 267 25.03 -2.97 7.92
N ALA A 268 23.90 -2.35 8.26
CA ALA A 268 23.59 -0.97 7.93
C ALA A 268 23.12 -0.23 9.19
N THR A 269 23.53 1.02 9.30
CA THR A 269 23.10 1.94 10.35
C THR A 269 22.16 2.97 9.73
N ILE A 270 20.98 3.10 10.31
CA ILE A 270 19.95 4.04 9.92
C ILE A 270 19.98 5.20 10.91
N LEU A 271 20.27 6.39 10.43
CA LEU A 271 20.22 7.64 11.18
C LEU A 271 18.94 8.38 10.78
N VAL A 272 18.06 8.64 11.74
CA VAL A 272 16.86 9.44 11.53
C VAL A 272 17.09 10.81 12.17
N HIS A 273 17.29 11.81 11.32
CA HIS A 273 17.39 13.20 11.72
C HIS A 273 15.99 13.81 11.75
N GLN A 274 15.58 14.36 12.89
CA GLN A 274 14.35 15.15 12.97
C GLN A 274 14.62 16.52 12.36
N HIS A 275 13.91 16.86 11.28
CA HIS A 275 13.94 18.21 10.73
C HIS A 275 12.67 18.97 11.16
N ILE A 276 12.86 20.24 11.53
CA ILE A 276 11.79 21.19 11.78
C ILE A 276 11.07 21.37 10.43
N GLU A 277 9.74 21.23 10.41
CA GLU A 277 8.82 21.14 9.24
C GLU A 277 8.30 19.74 8.86
N GLY A 278 8.44 18.73 9.74
CA GLY A 278 7.67 17.49 9.64
C GLY A 278 8.17 16.48 8.60
N MET A 279 9.22 16.80 7.85
CA MET A 279 9.99 15.84 7.07
C MET A 279 11.08 15.21 7.94
N LYS A 280 11.13 13.87 7.98
CA LYS A 280 12.21 13.12 8.65
C LYS A 280 13.29 12.79 7.61
N HIS A 281 14.52 13.24 7.84
CA HIS A 281 15.63 12.88 6.98
C HIS A 281 16.24 11.57 7.47
N VAL A 282 16.10 10.51 6.68
CA VAL A 282 16.61 9.18 7.01
C VAL A 282 17.87 8.92 6.16
N GLU A 283 19.00 8.76 6.84
CA GLU A 283 20.29 8.43 6.23
C GLU A 283 20.63 6.97 6.54
N VAL A 284 20.83 6.15 5.50
CA VAL A 284 21.24 4.75 5.66
C VAL A 284 22.71 4.62 5.28
N ARG A 285 23.56 4.26 6.25
CA ARG A 285 24.99 4.01 6.04
C ARG A 285 25.26 2.51 6.12
N ALA A 286 25.82 1.93 5.05
CA ALA A 286 26.37 0.58 5.13
C ALA A 286 27.57 0.60 6.09
N SER A 287 27.49 -0.15 7.20
CA SER A 287 28.50 -0.13 8.26
C SER A 287 29.51 -1.28 8.13
N ARG A 288 29.10 -2.45 7.62
CA ARG A 288 30.02 -3.59 7.43
C ARG A 288 29.50 -4.62 6.44
N ILE A 289 30.36 -5.14 5.57
CA ILE A 289 30.12 -6.38 4.83
C ILE A 289 31.23 -7.35 5.23
N THR A 290 30.86 -8.48 5.82
CA THR A 290 31.80 -9.54 6.21
C THR A 290 31.53 -10.75 5.35
N MET A 291 32.55 -11.22 4.62
CA MET A 291 32.52 -12.53 3.98
C MET A 291 33.37 -13.47 4.81
N GLY A 292 32.77 -14.53 5.37
CA GLY A 292 33.52 -15.63 5.96
C GLY A 292 34.36 -16.31 4.88
N THR A 293 35.58 -16.70 5.17
CA THR A 293 36.38 -17.59 4.29
C THR A 293 36.17 -19.03 4.69
#